data_AF-A0A8T1RWV3-F1
#
_entry.id   AF-A0A8T1RWV3-F1
#
_cell.length_a   1.000
_cell.length_b   1.000
_cell.length_c   1.000
_cell.angle_alpha   90.00
_cell.angle_beta   90.00
_cell.angle_gamma   90.00
#
_symmetry.space_group_name_H-M   'P 1'
#
loop_
_entity.id
_entity.type
_entity.pdbx_description
1 polymer ?
#
loop_
_entity_poly.entity_id
_entity_poly.type
_entity_poly.pdbx_seq_one_letter_code
_entity_poly.pdbx_strand_id
1 'polypeptide(L)'
;ICTAATGKPAADVVWEGGLGEMESSSTLFPNETVTVVSQYKLIPTKFARGRRITCVVRHPALEKEMRYPYTLDILYAPEVSVTGYDGNWFIGREHVQLLCNADANPLPMEFTWTRN
;
A
#
# COMPACT_ATOMS: atom_id res chain seq x y z
N ILE A 1 5.96 10.70 -0.61
CA ILE A 1 6.93 11.74 -1.05
C ILE A 1 8.31 11.28 -0.61
N CYS A 2 9.32 11.45 -1.45
CA CYS A 2 10.71 11.17 -1.15
C CYS A 2 11.55 12.39 -1.55
N THR A 3 12.42 12.85 -0.65
CA THR A 3 13.16 14.10 -0.80
C THR A 3 14.65 13.83 -0.67
N ALA A 4 15.40 14.12 -1.72
CA ALA A 4 16.86 14.14 -1.72
C ALA A 4 17.32 15.60 -1.66
N ALA A 5 17.70 16.06 -0.46
CA ALA A 5 18.01 17.45 -0.21
C ALA A 5 19.48 17.77 -0.52
N THR A 6 19.72 18.95 -1.11
CA THR A 6 21.04 19.58 -1.20
C THR A 6 22.14 18.71 -1.84
N GLY A 7 21.81 17.94 -2.88
CA GLY A 7 22.77 17.12 -3.64
C GLY A 7 23.62 17.98 -4.59
N LYS A 8 24.89 17.62 -4.77
CA LYS A 8 25.78 18.19 -5.78
C LYS A 8 26.60 17.07 -6.42
N PRO A 9 26.30 16.64 -7.67
CA PRO A 9 25.21 17.10 -8.56
C PRO A 9 23.81 16.67 -8.08
N ALA A 10 22.75 16.94 -8.87
CA ALA A 10 21.41 16.49 -8.52
C ALA A 10 21.36 14.96 -8.30
N ALA A 11 20.68 14.53 -7.24
CA ALA A 11 20.46 13.12 -6.96
C ALA A 11 19.37 12.55 -7.89
N ASP A 12 19.56 11.31 -8.32
CA ASP A 12 18.54 10.55 -9.05
C ASP A 12 17.62 9.84 -8.04
N VAL A 13 16.31 10.05 -8.18
CA VAL A 13 15.29 9.56 -7.24
C VAL A 13 14.27 8.73 -8.00
N VAL A 14 14.28 7.42 -7.75
CA VAL A 14 13.44 6.43 -8.45
C VAL A 14 12.55 5.70 -7.46
N TRP A 15 11.36 5.28 -7.89
CA TRP A 15 10.47 4.44 -7.09
C TRP A 15 10.44 3.01 -7.63
N GLU A 16 10.68 2.05 -6.73
CA GLU A 16 10.42 0.64 -6.96
C GLU A 16 9.04 0.28 -6.39
N GLY A 17 8.20 -0.38 -7.17
CA GLY A 17 6.87 -0.78 -6.72
C GLY A 17 5.95 -1.14 -7.89
N GLY A 18 6.03 -0.39 -8.99
CA GLY A 18 5.28 -0.68 -10.22
C GLY A 18 3.75 -0.58 -10.07
N LEU A 19 3.27 0.09 -9.01
CA LEU A 19 1.84 0.22 -8.69
C LEU A 19 1.24 1.57 -9.07
N GLY A 20 2.05 2.50 -9.58
CA GLY A 20 1.64 3.88 -9.81
C GLY A 20 2.70 4.67 -10.58
N GLU A 21 2.49 5.97 -10.62
CA GLU A 21 3.32 6.92 -11.35
C GLU A 21 4.13 7.77 -10.37
N MET A 22 5.31 8.21 -10.82
CA MET A 22 6.15 9.13 -10.07
C MET A 22 6.24 10.47 -10.77
N GLU A 23 6.14 11.55 -10.00
CA GLU A 23 6.32 12.91 -10.47
C GLU A 23 7.46 13.55 -9.67
N SER A 24 8.56 13.90 -10.34
CA SER A 24 9.73 14.50 -9.72
C SER A 24 9.88 15.97 -10.10
N SER A 25 10.19 16.80 -9.11
CA SER A 25 10.60 18.19 -9.31
C SER A 25 11.97 18.44 -8.67
N SER A 26 12.73 19.38 -9.23
CA SER A 26 14.06 19.75 -8.74
C SER A 26 14.15 21.25 -8.50
N THR A 27 14.73 21.65 -7.37
CA THR A 27 15.02 23.04 -7.03
C THR A 27 16.52 23.26 -6.93
N LEU A 28 17.04 24.23 -7.72
CA LEU A 28 18.44 24.64 -7.69
C LEU A 28 18.62 25.80 -6.69
N PHE A 29 19.64 25.70 -5.85
CA PHE A 29 19.98 26.72 -4.86
C PHE A 29 21.21 27.55 -5.29
N PRO A 30 21.41 28.76 -4.74
CA PRO A 30 22.56 29.62 -5.09
C PRO A 30 23.94 29.02 -4.80
N ASN A 31 24.01 28.04 -3.89
CA ASN A 31 25.22 27.27 -3.58
C ASN A 31 25.49 26.13 -4.59
N GLU A 32 24.78 26.13 -5.73
CA GLU A 32 24.83 25.11 -6.78
C GLU A 32 24.40 23.71 -6.32
N THR A 33 23.74 23.59 -5.17
CA THR A 33 23.13 22.32 -4.75
C THR A 33 21.71 22.23 -5.30
N VAL A 34 21.25 20.99 -5.50
CA VAL A 34 19.93 20.68 -6.04
C VAL A 34 19.19 19.81 -5.05
N THR A 35 17.96 20.19 -4.71
CA THR A 35 17.03 19.32 -3.99
C THR A 35 16.05 18.72 -4.97
N VAL A 36 15.96 17.38 -4.97
CA VAL A 36 15.00 16.64 -5.80
C VAL A 36 13.90 16.10 -4.91
N VAL A 37 12.65 16.40 -5.26
CA VAL A 37 11.45 15.92 -4.57
C VAL A 37 10.66 15.05 -5.53
N SER A 38 10.47 13.78 -5.17
CA SER A 38 9.69 12.83 -5.95
C SER A 38 8.41 12.44 -5.22
N GLN A 39 7.28 12.63 -5.88
CA GLN A 39 5.94 12.29 -5.39
C GLN A 39 5.46 11.02 -6.10
N TYR A 40 5.12 10.00 -5.32
CA TYR A 40 4.54 8.77 -5.84
C TYR A 40 3.02 8.82 -5.75
N LYS A 41 2.33 8.70 -6.89
CA LYS A 41 0.88 8.77 -7.01
C LYS A 41 0.37 7.43 -7.51
N LEU A 42 -0.62 6.86 -6.82
CA LEU A 42 -1.26 5.60 -7.20
C LEU A 42 -2.76 5.68 -6.95
N ILE A 43 -3.54 4.94 -7.74
CA ILE A 43 -4.96 4.77 -7.49
C ILE A 43 -5.10 3.70 -6.39
N PRO A 44 -5.60 4.04 -5.19
CA PRO A 44 -5.64 3.10 -4.08
C PRO A 44 -6.62 1.96 -4.39
N THR A 45 -6.13 0.73 -4.33
CA THR A 45 -6.92 -0.49 -4.52
C THR A 45 -6.67 -1.47 -3.38
N LYS A 46 -7.66 -2.28 -3.01
CA LYS A 46 -7.52 -3.27 -1.92
C LYS A 46 -6.34 -4.23 -2.15
N PHE A 47 -6.09 -4.59 -3.42
CA PHE A 47 -4.99 -5.49 -3.82
C PHE A 47 -3.58 -4.90 -3.59
N ALA A 48 -3.49 -3.57 -3.44
CA ALA A 48 -2.26 -2.88 -3.14
C ALA A 48 -1.99 -2.79 -1.62
N ARG A 49 -2.95 -3.15 -0.75
CA ARG A 49 -2.71 -3.20 0.69
C ARG A 49 -1.57 -4.17 1.01
N GLY A 50 -0.67 -3.76 1.90
CA GLY A 50 0.47 -4.56 2.33
C GLY A 50 1.58 -4.67 1.27
N ARG A 51 1.39 -4.13 0.07
CA ARG A 51 2.47 -4.02 -0.92
C ARG A 51 3.50 -3.00 -0.46
N ARG A 52 4.76 -3.27 -0.77
CA ARG A 52 5.89 -2.41 -0.44
C ARG A 52 6.31 -1.61 -1.67
N ILE A 53 6.34 -0.29 -1.53
CA ILE A 53 7.01 0.61 -2.46
C ILE A 53 8.33 1.06 -1.83
N THR A 54 9.34 1.40 -2.63
CA THR A 54 10.64 1.81 -2.10
C THR A 54 11.15 3.00 -2.89
N CYS A 55 11.48 4.08 -2.20
CA CYS A 55 12.23 5.17 -2.81
C CYS A 55 13.71 4.81 -2.83
N VAL A 56 14.33 4.87 -4.00
CA VAL A 56 15.75 4.62 -4.23
C VAL A 56 16.40 5.92 -4.63
N VAL A 57 17.36 6.38 -3.82
CA VAL A 57 18.12 7.61 -4.06
C VAL A 57 19.54 7.24 -4.45
N ARG A 58 19.95 7.69 -5.64
CA ARG A 58 21.28 7.47 -6.22
C ARG A 58 22.01 8.80 -6.34
N HIS A 59 23.23 8.86 -5.84
CA HIS A 59 24.05 10.07 -5.90
C HIS A 59 25.54 9.68 -5.92
N PRO A 60 26.41 10.37 -6.68
CA PRO A 60 27.83 10.00 -6.80
C PRO A 60 28.62 10.01 -5.48
N ALA A 61 28.19 10.81 -4.50
CA ALA A 61 28.81 10.85 -3.16
C ALA A 61 28.38 9.68 -2.25
N LEU A 62 27.47 8.82 -2.70
CA LEU A 62 27.04 7.64 -1.96
C LEU A 62 27.75 6.40 -2.51
N GLU A 63 28.42 5.63 -1.64
CA GLU A 63 29.03 4.34 -2.02
C GLU A 63 27.97 3.33 -2.51
N LYS A 64 26.74 3.46 -2.00
CA LYS A 64 25.59 2.63 -2.35
C LYS A 64 24.32 3.46 -2.36
N GLU A 65 23.38 3.09 -3.23
CA GLU A 65 22.04 3.69 -3.26
C GLU A 65 21.32 3.59 -1.89
N MET A 66 20.70 4.70 -1.47
CA MET A 66 19.88 4.74 -0.27
C MET A 66 18.47 4.28 -0.60
N ARG A 67 17.89 3.43 0.25
CA ARG A 67 16.59 2.80 0.00
C ARG A 67 15.65 3.03 1.18
N TYR A 68 14.50 3.63 0.91
CA TYR A 68 13.47 3.93 1.89
C TYR A 68 12.19 3.15 1.56
N PRO A 69 11.97 1.99 2.21
CA PRO A 69 10.78 1.18 2.00
C PRO A 69 9.56 1.77 2.72
N TYR A 70 8.40 1.69 2.07
CA TYR A 70 7.09 2.06 2.62
C TYR A 70 6.09 0.95 2.32
N THR A 71 5.35 0.52 3.34
CA THR A 71 4.25 -0.43 3.18
C THR A 71 2.94 0.34 3.04
N LEU A 72 2.16 0.01 2.00
CA LEU A 72 0.89 0.68 1.74
C LEU A 72 -0.19 0.19 2.70
N ASP A 73 -0.75 1.12 3.48
CA ASP A 73 -1.94 0.90 4.30
C ASP A 73 -3.15 1.54 3.64
N ILE A 74 -3.92 0.72 2.91
CA ILE A 74 -5.07 1.17 2.12
C ILE A 74 -6.35 0.77 2.83
N LEU A 75 -7.19 1.75 3.13
CA LEU A 75 -8.49 1.58 3.76
C LEU A 75 -9.52 1.13 2.71
N TYR A 76 -10.37 0.16 3.06
CA TYR A 76 -11.46 -0.32 2.19
C TYR A 76 -12.63 -0.87 3.02
N ALA A 77 -13.83 -0.76 2.44
CA ALA A 77 -15.05 -1.25 3.05
C ALA A 77 -15.05 -2.79 3.16
N PRO A 78 -15.76 -3.37 4.15
CA PRO A 78 -15.82 -4.82 4.33
C PRO A 78 -16.40 -5.56 3.13
N GLU A 79 -15.68 -6.57 2.65
CA GLU A 79 -16.17 -7.55 1.71
C GLU A 79 -16.62 -8.80 2.48
N VAL A 80 -17.92 -9.04 2.47
CA VAL A 80 -18.56 -10.06 3.30
C VAL A 80 -18.82 -11.32 2.49
N SER A 81 -18.47 -12.47 3.05
CA SER A 81 -18.81 -13.78 2.51
C SER A 81 -19.27 -14.72 3.63
N VAL A 82 -20.30 -15.52 3.36
CA VAL A 82 -20.80 -16.53 4.30
C VAL A 82 -20.28 -17.90 3.89
N THR A 83 -19.66 -18.61 4.82
CA THR A 83 -19.14 -19.97 4.62
C THR A 83 -19.72 -20.92 5.67
N GLY A 84 -19.57 -22.23 5.46
CA GLY A 84 -20.05 -23.26 6.40
C GLY A 84 -21.23 -24.09 5.89
N TYR A 85 -21.92 -23.63 4.86
CA TYR A 85 -22.86 -24.48 4.12
C TYR A 85 -22.09 -25.40 3.16
N ASP A 86 -22.33 -26.70 3.25
CA ASP A 86 -21.62 -27.73 2.48
C ASP A 86 -22.48 -28.39 1.39
N GLY A 87 -23.66 -27.83 1.12
CA GLY A 87 -24.57 -28.35 0.09
C GLY A 87 -25.43 -29.54 0.51
N ASN A 88 -25.29 -30.07 1.73
CA ASN A 88 -25.97 -31.30 2.15
C ASN A 88 -26.59 -31.22 3.55
N TRP A 89 -27.44 -30.21 3.78
CA TRP A 89 -28.13 -30.06 5.07
C TRP A 89 -29.46 -30.82 5.05
N PHE A 90 -29.60 -31.79 5.96
CA PHE A 90 -30.78 -32.65 6.09
C PHE A 90 -31.32 -32.63 7.53
N ILE A 91 -32.56 -33.09 7.69
CA ILE A 91 -33.26 -33.11 8.99
C ILE A 91 -32.53 -34.05 9.96
N GLY A 92 -32.24 -33.57 11.17
CA GLY A 92 -31.51 -34.34 12.19
C GLY A 92 -29.99 -34.23 12.09
N ARG A 93 -29.46 -33.41 11.17
CA ARG A 93 -28.04 -33.07 11.14
C ARG A 93 -27.70 -32.12 12.29
N GLU A 94 -26.70 -32.50 13.08
CA GLU A 94 -26.25 -31.72 14.23
C GLU A 94 -24.94 -30.97 13.93
N HIS A 95 -24.62 -29.98 14.79
CA HIS A 95 -23.35 -29.24 14.77
C HIS A 95 -23.05 -28.47 13.47
N VAL A 96 -24.08 -27.94 12.79
CA VAL A 96 -23.89 -27.05 11.64
C VAL A 96 -23.61 -25.61 12.08
N GLN A 97 -22.71 -24.93 11.37
CA GLN A 97 -22.32 -23.55 11.65
C GLN A 97 -22.19 -22.76 10.35
N LEU A 98 -22.57 -21.49 10.40
CA LEU A 98 -22.28 -20.50 9.36
C LEU A 98 -21.29 -19.49 9.93
N LEU A 99 -20.30 -19.14 9.12
CA LEU A 99 -19.28 -18.15 9.44
C LEU A 99 -19.42 -16.96 8.49
N CYS A 100 -19.53 -15.76 9.06
CA CYS A 100 -19.45 -14.50 8.33
C CYS A 100 -17.99 -14.06 8.29
N ASN A 101 -17.36 -14.23 7.13
CA ASN A 101 -16.04 -13.70 6.87
C ASN A 101 -16.19 -12.28 6.33
N ALA A 102 -15.49 -11.32 6.93
CA ALA A 102 -15.45 -9.95 6.45
C ALA A 102 -14.00 -9.50 6.28
N ASP A 103 -13.58 -9.32 5.03
CA ASP A 103 -12.27 -8.75 4.70
C ASP A 103 -12.39 -7.22 4.63
N ALA A 104 -11.71 -6.50 5.52
CA ALA A 104 -11.80 -5.04 5.61
C ALA A 104 -10.50 -4.39 6.11
N ASN A 105 -10.37 -3.08 5.88
CA ASN A 105 -9.38 -2.25 6.55
C ASN A 105 -9.97 -0.89 6.98
N PRO A 106 -10.08 -0.58 8.29
CA PRO A 106 -9.74 -1.42 9.44
C PRO A 106 -10.71 -2.61 9.59
N LEU A 107 -10.41 -3.53 10.52
CA LEU A 107 -11.30 -4.66 10.80
C LEU A 107 -12.68 -4.16 11.24
N PRO A 108 -13.77 -4.85 10.84
CA PRO A 108 -15.12 -4.48 11.23
C PRO A 108 -15.31 -4.71 12.74
N MET A 109 -16.01 -3.79 13.40
CA MET A 109 -16.24 -3.82 14.84
C MET A 109 -17.53 -4.54 15.23
N GLU A 110 -18.47 -4.69 14.30
CA GLU A 110 -19.81 -5.25 14.56
C GLU A 110 -20.25 -6.22 13.45
N PHE A 111 -20.93 -7.29 13.85
CA PHE A 111 -21.51 -8.29 12.97
C PHE A 111 -22.97 -8.54 13.35
N THR A 112 -23.89 -8.39 12.40
CA THR A 112 -25.33 -8.61 12.61
C THR A 112 -25.85 -9.61 11.59
N TRP A 113 -26.55 -10.64 12.06
CA TRP A 113 -27.21 -11.63 11.21
C TRP A 113 -28.71 -11.34 11.15
N THR A 114 -29.25 -11.29 9.95
CA THR A 114 -30.69 -11.20 9.70
C THR A 114 -31.12 -12.27 8.71
N ARG A 115 -32.40 -12.62 8.75
CA ARG A 115 -33.03 -13.52 7.79
C ARG A 115 -34.11 -12.73 7.05
N ASN A 116 -34.04 -12.75 5.72
CA ASN A 116 -35.08 -12.18 4.86
C ASN A 116 -36.38 -13.01 4.90
#